data_AF-A0A3N0ZUP1-F1
#
_entry.id   AF-A0A3N0ZUP1-F1
#
_cell.length_a   1.000
_cell.length_b   1.000
_cell.length_c   1.000
_cell.angle_alpha   90.00
_cell.angle_beta   90.00
_cell.angle_gamma   90.00
#
_symmetry.space_group_name_H-M   'P 1'
#
loop_
_entity.id
_entity.type
_entity.pdbx_description
1 polymer ?
#
loop_
_entity_poly.entity_id
_entity_poly.type
_entity_poly.pdbx_seq_one_letter_code
_entity_poly.pdbx_strand_id
1 'polypeptide(L)'
;MNKRREFLKATALTTVGLVAGCKKDKHDDALGIQRLKDSPVVISTWKHGIAANVSAWKVLEIGGRALDAVEQGVRTSESDPECTSVGYGGLPDRDGKVTLDACIMDEKGNAGSVAFLENIKNPISVARLVMEKTPHVMLVGEGAKRFALENGFIEENLLTEKAKAEWEKWIATGVYKPWDYKSNHDTIGMLALDKDGNLSGACTTSGLKWKMHGRVGDSPIIGAGMFCDNEVGAAAATGVGEAVMKTLGSFLIVEMMRLGKSPQKACEIAVERIAKKIKNYKEIQVGFIALNKKGEIGAFALQEGFEYALYKNNRNELLKSKFLTK
;
A
#
# COMPACT_ATOMS: atom_id res chain seq x y z
N MET A 1 61.68 -40.63 -21.53
CA MET A 1 60.33 -40.03 -21.48
C MET A 1 60.48 -38.51 -21.47
N ASN A 2 60.15 -37.91 -22.62
CA ASN A 2 60.22 -36.49 -23.00
C ASN A 2 59.27 -35.61 -22.15
N LYS A 3 59.45 -34.30 -21.95
CA LYS A 3 60.48 -33.30 -22.25
C LYS A 3 60.16 -32.08 -21.38
N ARG A 4 61.18 -31.50 -20.74
CA ARG A 4 61.23 -30.09 -20.32
C ARG A 4 61.60 -29.24 -21.54
N ARG A 5 61.14 -27.98 -21.54
CA ARG A 5 61.68 -26.81 -22.28
C ARG A 5 61.36 -26.69 -23.78
N GLU A 6 61.38 -25.42 -24.20
CA GLU A 6 61.02 -24.81 -25.49
C GLU A 6 59.52 -24.45 -25.55
N PHE A 7 59.13 -23.17 -25.46
CA PHE A 7 59.38 -22.23 -26.54
C PHE A 7 59.26 -20.77 -26.05
N LEU A 8 60.39 -20.09 -25.95
CA LEU A 8 60.50 -18.63 -25.97
C LEU A 8 61.50 -18.31 -27.07
N LYS A 9 61.12 -17.37 -27.96
CA LYS A 9 61.90 -16.68 -29.01
C LYS A 9 61.75 -17.18 -30.46
N ALA A 10 60.92 -16.45 -31.21
CA ALA A 10 61.21 -15.92 -32.56
C ALA A 10 60.24 -14.74 -32.80
N THR A 11 60.66 -13.46 -32.84
CA THR A 11 61.18 -12.68 -33.99
C THR A 11 60.20 -12.69 -35.18
N ALA A 12 59.83 -11.63 -35.91
CA ALA A 12 59.84 -10.18 -35.82
C ALA A 12 58.91 -9.67 -36.98
N LEU A 13 58.41 -8.45 -36.85
CA LEU A 13 58.04 -7.50 -37.94
C LEU A 13 57.29 -8.03 -39.18
N THR A 14 55.99 -7.77 -39.24
CA THR A 14 55.31 -7.33 -40.49
C THR A 14 54.32 -6.22 -40.18
N THR A 15 54.76 -4.98 -40.36
CA THR A 15 53.89 -3.80 -40.52
C THR A 15 53.33 -3.79 -41.94
N VAL A 16 52.03 -3.99 -42.09
CA VAL A 16 51.27 -3.50 -43.25
C VAL A 16 50.07 -2.73 -42.71
N GLY A 17 50.05 -1.44 -43.00
CA GLY A 17 49.02 -0.52 -42.54
C GLY A 17 47.66 -0.81 -43.16
N LEU A 18 46.63 -0.72 -42.32
CA LEU A 18 45.27 -0.41 -42.72
C LEU A 18 44.78 0.68 -41.77
N VAL A 19 44.86 1.92 -42.26
CA VAL A 19 44.13 3.05 -41.71
C VAL A 19 42.66 2.82 -42.07
N ALA A 20 41.88 2.30 -41.13
CA ALA A 20 40.42 2.29 -41.18
C ALA A 20 39.92 2.89 -39.87
N GLY A 21 39.15 3.96 -39.98
CA GLY A 21 38.97 4.96 -38.94
C GLY A 21 38.43 4.43 -37.61
N CYS A 22 39.11 4.79 -36.53
CA CYS A 22 38.55 4.76 -35.19
C CYS A 22 37.38 5.76 -35.12
N LYS A 23 36.15 5.26 -35.28
CA LYS A 23 35.02 5.87 -34.60
C LYS A 23 35.32 5.77 -33.10
N LYS A 24 35.36 6.92 -32.43
CA LYS A 24 35.31 6.98 -30.97
C LYS A 24 33.97 6.35 -30.55
N ASP A 25 34.00 5.10 -30.14
CA ASP A 25 32.92 4.54 -29.34
C ASP A 25 32.95 5.28 -28.00
N LYS A 26 32.04 6.26 -27.88
CA LYS A 26 31.64 6.82 -26.60
C LYS A 26 30.77 5.77 -25.91
N HIS A 27 31.39 4.79 -25.27
CA HIS A 27 30.74 4.09 -24.16
C HIS A 27 30.90 4.97 -22.92
N ASP A 28 30.12 6.06 -22.88
CA ASP A 28 29.63 6.61 -21.62
C ASP A 28 28.32 5.88 -21.31
N ASP A 29 28.39 4.62 -20.89
CA ASP A 29 27.32 4.02 -20.09
C ASP A 29 27.47 4.56 -18.66
N ALA A 30 27.23 5.86 -18.52
CA ALA A 30 26.72 6.37 -17.26
C ALA A 30 25.37 5.68 -17.05
N LEU A 31 25.22 5.01 -15.90
CA LEU A 31 23.95 4.51 -15.38
C LEU A 31 22.92 5.66 -15.41
N GLY A 32 22.25 5.79 -16.55
CA GLY A 32 21.28 6.82 -16.79
C GLY A 32 20.06 6.45 -15.99
N ILE A 33 19.94 7.01 -14.79
CA ILE A 33 18.65 7.14 -14.12
C ILE A 33 17.80 8.01 -15.05
N GLN A 34 17.13 7.38 -16.02
CA GLN A 34 16.07 8.03 -16.77
C GLN A 34 15.04 8.43 -15.71
N ARG A 35 15.00 9.73 -15.39
CA ARG A 35 13.91 10.30 -14.60
C ARG A 35 12.60 9.80 -15.18
N LEU A 36 11.89 8.98 -14.42
CA LEU A 36 10.57 8.51 -14.82
C LEU A 36 9.72 9.76 -14.98
N LYS A 37 9.23 9.99 -16.20
CA LYS A 37 8.49 11.18 -16.62
C LYS A 37 7.29 11.49 -15.72
N ASP A 38 6.82 10.47 -15.01
CA ASP A 38 5.63 10.44 -14.19
C ASP A 38 5.95 10.15 -12.70
N SER A 39 7.10 10.60 -12.19
CA SER A 39 7.48 10.51 -10.76
C SER A 39 7.88 11.87 -10.18
N PRO A 40 7.66 12.14 -8.87
CA PRO A 40 7.00 11.26 -7.91
C PRO A 40 5.47 11.27 -8.05
N VAL A 41 4.81 10.21 -7.57
CA VAL A 41 3.34 10.03 -7.56
C VAL A 41 2.90 9.47 -6.23
N VAL A 42 1.80 9.98 -5.69
CA VAL A 42 1.09 9.39 -4.55
C VAL A 42 -0.37 9.19 -4.93
N ILE A 43 -0.90 8.01 -4.63
CA ILE A 43 -2.33 7.72 -4.77
C ILE A 43 -2.84 7.10 -3.45
N SER A 44 -4.00 7.56 -2.99
CA SER A 44 -4.62 7.05 -1.76
C SER A 44 -6.13 6.93 -1.87
N THR A 45 -6.73 6.04 -1.10
CA THR A 45 -8.17 5.81 -1.10
C THR A 45 -8.93 6.95 -0.40
N TRP A 46 -10.12 7.26 -0.93
CA TRP A 46 -11.12 8.16 -0.36
C TRP A 46 -10.71 9.63 -0.19
N LYS A 47 -11.67 10.43 0.29
CA LYS A 47 -11.55 11.88 0.47
C LYS A 47 -10.51 12.27 1.53
N HIS A 48 -10.41 11.53 2.64
CA HIS A 48 -9.38 11.77 3.65
C HIS A 48 -7.96 11.57 3.08
N GLY A 49 -7.84 10.86 1.95
CA GLY A 49 -6.64 10.76 1.14
C GLY A 49 -6.06 12.10 0.66
N ILE A 50 -6.86 13.16 0.52
CA ILE A 50 -6.36 14.48 0.11
C ILE A 50 -5.37 15.05 1.13
N ALA A 51 -5.73 15.04 2.42
CA ALA A 51 -4.86 15.52 3.49
C ALA A 51 -3.65 14.58 3.70
N ALA A 52 -3.88 13.28 3.58
CA ALA A 52 -2.82 12.27 3.65
C ALA A 52 -1.78 12.48 2.54
N ASN A 53 -2.22 12.67 1.30
CA ASN A 53 -1.38 12.93 0.15
C ASN A 53 -0.51 14.19 0.31
N VAL A 54 -1.03 15.27 0.93
CA VAL A 54 -0.21 16.47 1.23
C VAL A 54 0.95 16.12 2.15
N SER A 55 0.73 15.25 3.13
CA SER A 55 1.75 14.86 4.11
C SER A 55 2.80 13.96 3.46
N ALA A 56 2.37 12.99 2.64
CA ALA A 56 3.26 12.17 1.81
C ALA A 56 4.09 13.02 0.82
N TRP A 57 3.45 14.00 0.17
CA TRP A 57 4.11 14.85 -0.84
C TRP A 57 5.24 15.68 -0.25
N LYS A 58 5.12 16.18 1.00
CA LYS A 58 6.22 16.90 1.68
C LYS A 58 7.51 16.06 1.74
N VAL A 59 7.39 14.75 1.93
CA VAL A 59 8.53 13.82 1.94
C VAL A 59 9.11 13.67 0.54
N LEU A 60 8.25 13.43 -0.46
CA LEU A 60 8.69 13.22 -1.85
C LEU A 60 9.24 14.49 -2.51
N GLU A 61 8.71 15.66 -2.13
CA GLU A 61 9.12 16.97 -2.66
C GLU A 61 10.60 17.25 -2.33
N ILE A 62 11.07 16.86 -1.15
CA ILE A 62 12.48 16.98 -0.75
C ILE A 62 13.34 15.79 -1.18
N GLY A 63 12.76 14.80 -1.87
CA GLY A 63 13.47 13.61 -2.36
C GLY A 63 13.61 12.49 -1.33
N GLY A 64 12.73 12.42 -0.34
CA GLY A 64 12.64 11.27 0.57
C GLY A 64 12.10 10.01 -0.10
N ARG A 65 12.20 8.88 0.60
CA ARG A 65 11.79 7.55 0.10
C ARG A 65 10.28 7.42 0.02
N ALA A 66 9.80 6.59 -0.90
CA ALA A 66 8.39 6.20 -0.98
C ALA A 66 7.87 5.61 0.33
N LEU A 67 8.68 4.79 1.03
CA LEU A 67 8.35 4.20 2.31
C LEU A 67 8.01 5.25 3.38
N ASP A 68 8.86 6.28 3.51
CA ASP A 68 8.67 7.37 4.46
C ASP A 68 7.43 8.19 4.10
N ALA A 69 7.19 8.40 2.79
CA ALA A 69 6.04 9.15 2.31
C ALA A 69 4.72 8.45 2.62
N VAL A 70 4.60 7.13 2.37
CA VAL A 70 3.36 6.39 2.65
C VAL A 70 3.08 6.27 4.15
N GLU A 71 4.11 6.11 4.98
CA GLU A 71 3.96 6.12 6.43
C GLU A 71 3.44 7.48 6.93
N GLN A 72 4.12 8.57 6.57
CA GLN A 72 3.72 9.92 6.99
C GLN A 72 2.34 10.31 6.45
N GLY A 73 2.02 9.87 5.23
CA GLY A 73 0.72 10.10 4.62
C GLY A 73 -0.42 9.47 5.42
N VAL A 74 -0.37 8.16 5.69
CA VAL A 74 -1.48 7.48 6.35
C VAL A 74 -1.58 7.80 7.85
N ARG A 75 -0.46 8.15 8.51
CA ARG A 75 -0.46 8.69 9.89
C ARG A 75 -1.33 9.93 10.05
N THR A 76 -1.48 10.73 8.99
CA THR A 76 -2.39 11.89 8.99
C THR A 76 -3.84 11.47 9.20
N SER A 77 -4.28 10.37 8.57
CA SER A 77 -5.61 9.81 8.81
C SER A 77 -5.70 9.10 10.16
N GLU A 78 -4.66 8.36 10.58
CA GLU A 78 -4.64 7.71 11.89
C GLU A 78 -4.72 8.68 13.08
N SER A 79 -4.27 9.93 12.88
CA SER A 79 -4.25 10.96 13.91
C SER A 79 -5.45 11.91 13.85
N ASP A 80 -6.34 11.77 12.85
CA ASP A 80 -7.50 12.65 12.67
C ASP A 80 -8.76 12.05 13.35
N PRO A 81 -9.22 12.61 14.48
CA PRO A 81 -10.40 12.10 15.19
C PRO A 81 -11.70 12.20 14.39
N GLU A 82 -11.73 13.01 13.32
CA GLU A 82 -12.90 13.08 12.42
C GLU A 82 -12.93 11.93 11.41
N CYS A 83 -11.80 11.23 11.21
CA CYS A 83 -11.72 10.01 10.42
C CYS A 83 -12.12 8.80 11.26
N THR A 84 -13.41 8.48 11.29
CA THR A 84 -13.97 7.43 12.18
C THR A 84 -13.70 5.99 11.72
N SER A 85 -12.82 5.79 10.75
CA SER A 85 -12.51 4.47 10.16
C SER A 85 -11.03 4.13 10.16
N VAL A 86 -10.16 5.02 10.66
CA VAL A 86 -8.71 4.84 10.69
C VAL A 86 -8.16 5.40 12.01
N GLY A 87 -7.40 4.60 12.77
CA GLY A 87 -6.68 5.08 13.94
C GLY A 87 -7.55 5.69 15.05
N TYR A 88 -7.14 6.86 15.55
CA TYR A 88 -7.80 7.60 16.63
C TYR A 88 -9.19 8.09 16.24
N GLY A 89 -10.20 7.79 17.06
CA GLY A 89 -11.60 8.08 16.72
C GLY A 89 -12.27 7.01 15.85
N GLY A 90 -11.53 5.95 15.49
CA GLY A 90 -12.07 4.76 14.82
C GLY A 90 -13.25 4.17 15.59
N LEU A 91 -14.31 3.78 14.86
CA LEU A 91 -15.46 3.12 15.48
C LEU A 91 -15.05 1.76 16.07
N PRO A 92 -15.44 1.47 17.33
CA PRO A 92 -14.97 0.29 18.02
C PRO A 92 -15.63 -1.00 17.49
N ASP A 93 -15.13 -2.13 17.99
CA ASP A 93 -15.82 -3.40 17.93
C ASP A 93 -17.10 -3.40 18.79
N ARG A 94 -17.84 -4.51 18.75
CA ARG A 94 -19.11 -4.62 19.49
C ARG A 94 -18.97 -4.50 21.01
N ASP A 95 -17.78 -4.71 21.55
CA ASP A 95 -17.47 -4.67 22.98
C ASP A 95 -16.92 -3.29 23.40
N GLY A 96 -16.96 -2.30 22.50
CA GLY A 96 -16.54 -0.93 22.77
C GLY A 96 -15.02 -0.74 22.71
N LYS A 97 -14.28 -1.68 22.11
CA LYS A 97 -12.82 -1.62 21.98
C LYS A 97 -12.40 -1.17 20.59
N VAL A 98 -11.57 -0.15 20.52
CA VAL A 98 -10.96 0.30 19.26
C VAL A 98 -9.73 -0.55 18.99
N THR A 99 -9.82 -1.42 18.00
CA THR A 99 -8.76 -2.34 17.59
C THR A 99 -8.35 -2.05 16.15
N LEU A 100 -7.06 -1.87 15.92
CA LEU A 100 -6.53 -1.35 14.67
C LEU A 100 -5.70 -2.39 13.91
N ASP A 101 -5.75 -2.29 12.59
CA ASP A 101 -5.07 -3.17 11.66
C ASP A 101 -4.24 -2.33 10.68
N ALA A 102 -2.96 -2.66 10.47
CA ALA A 102 -2.11 -1.98 9.48
C ALA A 102 -1.02 -2.88 8.90
N CYS A 103 -0.64 -2.64 7.64
CA CYS A 103 0.58 -3.19 7.06
C CYS A 103 1.30 -2.20 6.14
N ILE A 104 2.60 -2.42 5.96
CA ILE A 104 3.50 -1.60 5.14
C ILE A 104 4.47 -2.50 4.36
N MET A 105 4.82 -2.08 3.14
CA MET A 105 5.82 -2.75 2.30
C MET A 105 6.73 -1.72 1.63
N ASP A 106 8.01 -2.03 1.58
CA ASP A 106 9.03 -1.20 0.93
C ASP A 106 9.40 -1.68 -0.47
N GLU A 107 10.36 -1.00 -1.08
CA GLU A 107 10.83 -1.25 -2.45
C GLU A 107 11.67 -2.52 -2.63
N LYS A 108 12.04 -3.19 -1.54
CA LYS A 108 12.87 -4.41 -1.53
C LYS A 108 12.06 -5.66 -1.22
N GLY A 109 10.75 -5.50 -1.01
CA GLY A 109 9.88 -6.58 -0.57
C GLY A 109 9.95 -6.83 0.94
N ASN A 110 10.57 -5.93 1.72
CA ASN A 110 10.41 -5.99 3.17
C ASN A 110 8.97 -5.61 3.51
N ALA A 111 8.42 -6.28 4.52
CA ALA A 111 7.05 -6.10 4.93
C ALA A 111 6.91 -6.13 6.44
N GLY A 112 5.94 -5.39 6.95
CA GLY A 112 5.56 -5.41 8.35
C GLY A 112 4.07 -5.20 8.54
N SER A 113 3.53 -5.77 9.61
CA SER A 113 2.10 -5.82 9.86
C SER A 113 1.80 -5.91 11.34
N VAL A 114 0.73 -5.22 11.74
CA VAL A 114 0.05 -5.41 13.01
C VAL A 114 -1.43 -5.60 12.79
N ALA A 115 -2.05 -6.50 13.54
CA ALA A 115 -3.51 -6.64 13.55
C ALA A 115 -4.05 -6.69 14.96
N PHE A 116 -5.30 -6.26 15.11
CA PHE A 116 -5.99 -6.26 16.39
C PHE A 116 -5.22 -5.51 17.49
N LEU A 117 -4.57 -4.40 17.12
CA LEU A 117 -3.77 -3.58 18.01
C LEU A 117 -4.64 -2.58 18.77
N GLU A 118 -4.58 -2.59 20.09
CA GLU A 118 -5.30 -1.64 20.95
C GLU A 118 -4.38 -0.57 21.52
N ASN A 119 -4.96 0.60 21.81
CA ASN A 119 -4.35 1.72 22.53
C ASN A 119 -3.10 2.36 21.90
N ILE A 120 -2.72 1.99 20.67
CA ILE A 120 -1.61 2.63 19.97
C ILE A 120 -2.13 3.42 18.77
N LYS A 121 -2.00 4.74 18.81
CA LYS A 121 -2.60 5.66 17.82
C LYS A 121 -2.20 5.39 16.38
N ASN A 122 -0.91 5.09 16.15
CA ASN A 122 -0.33 4.99 14.81
C ASN A 122 0.12 3.54 14.52
N PRO A 123 -0.79 2.61 14.21
CA PRO A 123 -0.46 1.21 13.95
C PRO A 123 0.46 1.05 12.73
N ILE A 124 0.42 1.93 11.72
CA ILE A 124 1.34 1.83 10.57
C ILE A 124 2.82 1.93 10.97
N SER A 125 3.13 2.78 11.96
CA SER A 125 4.49 2.94 12.45
C SER A 125 4.93 1.74 13.27
N VAL A 126 4.00 1.08 13.98
CA VAL A 126 4.30 -0.20 14.64
C VAL A 126 4.55 -1.28 13.59
N ALA A 127 3.73 -1.35 12.53
CA ALA A 127 3.95 -2.26 11.41
C ALA A 127 5.33 -2.04 10.76
N ARG A 128 5.76 -0.78 10.56
CA ARG A 128 7.11 -0.47 10.09
C ARG A 128 8.19 -0.95 11.05
N LEU A 129 7.99 -0.80 12.36
CA LEU A 129 8.94 -1.34 13.34
C LEU A 129 9.00 -2.87 13.33
N VAL A 130 7.88 -3.57 13.12
CA VAL A 130 7.88 -5.03 12.95
C VAL A 130 8.80 -5.41 11.78
N MET A 131 8.66 -4.71 10.65
CA MET A 131 9.50 -4.89 9.45
C MET A 131 10.99 -4.65 9.73
N GLU A 132 11.33 -3.56 10.42
CA GLU A 132 12.72 -3.10 10.54
C GLU A 132 13.48 -3.70 11.74
N LYS A 133 12.78 -4.10 12.81
CA LYS A 133 13.40 -4.49 14.08
C LYS A 133 13.16 -5.93 14.51
N THR A 134 12.45 -6.73 13.72
CA THR A 134 12.15 -8.12 14.07
C THR A 134 12.43 -9.05 12.88
N PRO A 135 12.66 -10.35 13.13
CA PRO A 135 12.69 -11.34 12.06
C PRO A 135 11.29 -11.77 11.58
N HIS A 136 10.23 -11.13 12.08
CA HIS A 136 8.84 -11.45 11.80
C HIS A 136 8.19 -10.38 10.91
N VAL A 137 7.13 -10.76 10.21
CA VAL A 137 6.39 -9.85 9.33
C VAL A 137 5.08 -9.38 9.96
N MET A 138 4.52 -10.12 10.93
CA MET A 138 3.21 -9.82 11.51
C MET A 138 3.17 -10.13 13.00
N LEU A 139 2.70 -9.17 13.80
CA LEU A 139 2.35 -9.35 15.21
C LEU A 139 0.88 -9.01 15.43
N VAL A 140 0.23 -9.62 16.42
CA VAL A 140 -1.20 -9.37 16.68
C VAL A 140 -1.51 -9.20 18.15
N GLY A 141 -2.59 -8.47 18.45
CA GLY A 141 -3.16 -8.36 19.80
C GLY A 141 -2.16 -7.85 20.84
N GLU A 142 -2.16 -8.48 22.02
CA GLU A 142 -1.29 -8.11 23.14
C GLU A 142 0.20 -8.16 22.77
N GLY A 143 0.62 -9.11 21.92
CA GLY A 143 2.01 -9.22 21.47
C GLY A 143 2.45 -8.00 20.64
N ALA A 144 1.58 -7.52 19.74
CA ALA A 144 1.83 -6.30 18.98
C ALA A 144 1.87 -5.07 19.90
N LYS A 145 0.97 -4.99 20.88
CA LYS A 145 0.95 -3.90 21.86
C LYS A 145 2.22 -3.85 22.69
N ARG A 146 2.64 -4.99 23.26
CA ARG A 146 3.87 -5.08 24.05
C ARG A 146 5.09 -4.65 23.25
N PHE A 147 5.20 -5.14 22.01
CA PHE A 147 6.27 -4.74 21.10
C PHE A 147 6.26 -3.23 20.81
N ALA A 148 5.08 -2.62 20.62
CA ALA A 148 4.97 -1.18 20.44
C ALA A 148 5.48 -0.40 21.67
N LEU A 149 5.10 -0.81 22.88
CA LEU A 149 5.53 -0.17 24.13
C LEU A 149 7.03 -0.30 24.35
N GLU A 150 7.61 -1.48 24.10
CA GLU A 150 9.06 -1.72 24.15
C GLU A 150 9.84 -0.81 23.18
N ASN A 151 9.17 -0.33 22.13
CA ASN A 151 9.73 0.60 21.15
C ASN A 151 9.33 2.07 21.36
N GLY A 152 8.81 2.42 22.53
CA GLY A 152 8.57 3.80 22.93
C GLY A 152 7.25 4.39 22.46
N PHE A 153 6.32 3.57 21.94
CA PHE A 153 4.94 4.02 21.79
C PHE A 153 4.28 4.15 23.16
N ILE A 154 3.32 5.06 23.26
CA ILE A 154 2.53 5.27 24.48
C ILE A 154 1.12 4.74 24.27
N GLU A 155 0.52 4.26 25.36
CA GLU A 155 -0.90 3.92 25.36
C GLU A 155 -1.75 5.19 25.39
N GLU A 156 -2.75 5.23 24.52
CA GLU A 156 -3.74 6.28 24.45
C GLU A 156 -5.15 5.69 24.40
N ASN A 157 -6.14 6.41 24.94
CA ASN A 157 -7.53 6.05 24.72
C ASN A 157 -7.92 6.46 23.30
N LEU A 158 -8.17 5.47 22.44
CA LEU A 158 -8.50 5.72 21.05
C LEU A 158 -10.00 5.97 20.81
N LEU A 159 -10.84 5.64 21.80
CA LEU A 159 -12.29 5.82 21.74
C LEU A 159 -12.65 7.26 22.11
N THR A 160 -12.96 8.07 21.10
CA THR A 160 -13.45 9.44 21.31
C THR A 160 -14.89 9.43 21.82
N GLU A 161 -15.33 10.53 22.44
CA GLU A 161 -16.73 10.68 22.88
C GLU A 161 -17.72 10.58 21.70
N LYS A 162 -17.33 11.05 20.51
CA LYS A 162 -18.11 10.90 19.27
C LYS A 162 -18.29 9.42 18.90
N ALA A 163 -17.20 8.66 18.84
CA ALA A 163 -17.25 7.23 18.52
C ALA A 163 -18.00 6.42 19.59
N LYS A 164 -17.82 6.77 20.86
CA LYS A 164 -18.56 6.18 21.99
C LYS A 164 -20.07 6.44 21.88
N ALA A 165 -20.48 7.66 21.58
CA ALA A 165 -21.90 7.99 21.40
C ALA A 165 -22.52 7.23 20.21
N GLU A 166 -21.78 7.00 19.13
CA GLU A 166 -22.24 6.15 18.03
C GLU A 166 -22.37 4.68 18.44
N TRP A 167 -21.43 4.17 19.24
CA TRP A 167 -21.45 2.82 19.76
C TRP A 167 -22.63 2.56 20.70
N GLU A 168 -22.89 3.48 21.63
CA GLU A 168 -24.03 3.39 22.56
C GLU A 168 -25.37 3.40 21.80
N LYS A 169 -25.49 4.23 20.76
CA LYS A 169 -26.66 4.22 19.85
C LYS A 169 -26.81 2.89 19.14
N TRP A 170 -25.71 2.29 18.67
CA TRP A 170 -25.75 1.00 17.99
C TRP A 170 -26.17 -0.13 18.94
N ILE A 171 -25.62 -0.18 20.17
CA ILE A 171 -25.97 -1.19 21.18
C ILE A 171 -27.46 -1.21 21.48
N ALA A 172 -28.12 -0.05 21.50
CA ALA A 172 -29.56 0.03 21.71
C ALA A 172 -30.39 -0.71 20.63
N THR A 173 -29.82 -0.88 19.43
CA THR A 173 -30.46 -1.64 18.33
C THR A 173 -29.92 -3.06 18.18
N GLY A 174 -28.63 -3.29 18.45
CA GLY A 174 -27.94 -4.58 18.28
C GLY A 174 -27.86 -5.10 16.83
N VAL A 175 -28.29 -4.32 15.83
CA VAL A 175 -28.36 -4.78 14.45
C VAL A 175 -26.98 -4.63 13.79
N TYR A 176 -26.30 -5.74 13.55
CA TYR A 176 -25.03 -5.77 12.84
C TYR A 176 -25.24 -6.00 11.33
N LYS A 177 -25.03 -4.96 10.53
CA LYS A 177 -25.09 -4.99 9.05
C LYS A 177 -23.80 -4.43 8.45
N PRO A 178 -22.66 -5.12 8.62
CA PRO A 178 -21.34 -4.60 8.25
C PRO A 178 -21.12 -4.42 6.75
N TRP A 179 -21.96 -5.06 5.92
CA TRP A 179 -21.74 -5.19 4.49
C TRP A 179 -22.61 -4.25 3.68
N ASP A 180 -23.42 -3.40 4.30
CA ASP A 180 -24.21 -2.40 3.60
C ASP A 180 -23.30 -1.32 3.03
N TYR A 181 -23.09 -1.33 1.71
CA TYR A 181 -22.21 -0.38 1.04
C TYR A 181 -22.63 1.10 1.20
N LYS A 182 -23.89 1.38 1.56
CA LYS A 182 -24.36 2.74 1.84
C LYS A 182 -23.94 3.23 3.22
N SER A 183 -23.64 2.29 4.12
CA SER A 183 -23.08 2.54 5.43
C SER A 183 -21.55 2.46 5.31
N ASN A 184 -20.96 3.49 4.67
CA ASN A 184 -19.53 3.60 4.36
C ASN A 184 -18.61 3.01 5.44
N HIS A 185 -17.60 2.26 4.98
CA HIS A 185 -16.45 1.85 5.78
C HIS A 185 -15.20 2.09 4.94
N ASP A 186 -14.47 3.15 5.30
CA ASP A 186 -13.41 3.71 4.47
C ASP A 186 -12.06 3.36 5.11
N THR A 187 -11.26 2.54 4.44
CA THR A 187 -9.88 2.25 4.86
C THR A 187 -8.93 3.15 4.08
N ILE A 188 -7.84 3.64 4.70
CA ILE A 188 -6.78 4.30 3.95
C ILE A 188 -5.75 3.28 3.46
N GLY A 189 -5.68 3.11 2.14
CA GLY A 189 -4.56 2.52 1.43
C GLY A 189 -3.83 3.63 0.69
N MET A 190 -2.50 3.65 0.75
CA MET A 190 -1.67 4.63 0.06
C MET A 190 -0.50 3.94 -0.65
N LEU A 191 -0.26 4.35 -1.89
CA LEU A 191 0.84 3.88 -2.72
C LEU A 191 1.65 5.09 -3.19
N ALA A 192 2.97 4.96 -3.17
CA ALA A 192 3.85 6.01 -3.68
C ALA A 192 4.93 5.45 -4.61
N LEU A 193 5.27 6.25 -5.63
CA LEU A 193 6.46 6.12 -6.47
C LEU A 193 7.32 7.35 -6.20
N ASP A 194 8.52 7.17 -5.66
CA ASP A 194 9.43 8.28 -5.37
C ASP A 194 10.27 8.71 -6.58
N LYS A 195 11.14 9.71 -6.38
CA LYS A 195 12.00 10.28 -7.43
C LYS A 195 13.10 9.32 -7.92
N ASP A 196 13.45 8.32 -7.12
CA ASP A 196 14.39 7.26 -7.49
C ASP A 196 13.67 6.12 -8.22
N GLY A 197 12.36 6.26 -8.40
CA GLY A 197 11.51 5.29 -9.05
C GLY A 197 11.17 4.11 -8.14
N ASN A 198 11.35 4.20 -6.83
CA ASN A 198 11.01 3.14 -5.89
C ASN A 198 9.56 3.21 -5.46
N LEU A 199 8.93 2.04 -5.35
CA LEU A 199 7.55 1.86 -4.93
C LEU A 199 7.48 1.46 -3.46
N SER A 200 6.48 1.97 -2.75
CA SER A 200 6.10 1.50 -1.42
C SER A 200 4.60 1.64 -1.22
N GLY A 201 4.07 0.89 -0.27
CA GLY A 201 2.64 0.91 0.05
C GLY A 201 2.38 0.79 1.55
N ALA A 202 1.30 1.41 1.99
CA ALA A 202 0.79 1.36 3.35
C ALA A 202 -0.72 1.16 3.34
N CYS A 203 -1.25 0.43 4.32
CA CYS A 203 -2.69 0.26 4.51
C CYS A 203 -2.98 0.23 6.02
N THR A 204 -3.96 1.00 6.48
CA THR A 204 -4.32 1.10 7.91
C THR A 204 -5.81 1.40 8.11
N THR A 205 -6.40 0.83 9.14
CA THR A 205 -7.85 0.88 9.41
C THR A 205 -8.16 0.64 10.88
N SER A 206 -9.33 1.07 11.34
CA SER A 206 -9.97 0.56 12.56
C SER A 206 -10.84 -0.68 12.28
N GLY A 207 -10.97 -1.10 11.02
CA GLY A 207 -11.77 -2.24 10.60
C GLY A 207 -13.28 -1.97 10.74
N LEU A 208 -14.11 -2.93 10.32
CA LEU A 208 -15.57 -2.76 10.30
C LEU A 208 -16.09 -2.30 11.67
N LYS A 209 -16.88 -1.23 11.68
CA LYS A 209 -17.57 -0.78 12.90
C LYS A 209 -18.41 -1.92 13.49
N TRP A 210 -18.40 -2.06 14.80
CA TRP A 210 -19.15 -3.08 15.54
C TRP A 210 -18.74 -4.52 15.24
N LYS A 211 -17.55 -4.73 14.66
CA LYS A 211 -17.01 -6.07 14.40
C LYS A 211 -17.00 -6.94 15.64
N MET A 212 -16.96 -8.25 15.46
CA MET A 212 -16.66 -9.15 16.59
C MET A 212 -15.27 -8.82 17.13
N HIS A 213 -15.10 -8.84 18.45
CA HIS A 213 -13.79 -8.76 19.08
C HIS A 213 -12.88 -9.87 18.53
N GLY A 214 -11.69 -9.50 18.09
CA GLY A 214 -10.73 -10.35 17.39
C GLY A 214 -10.87 -10.40 15.87
N ARG A 215 -11.89 -9.76 15.25
CA ARG A 215 -12.01 -9.73 13.79
C ARG A 215 -10.89 -8.90 13.17
N VAL A 216 -10.20 -9.52 12.21
CA VAL A 216 -9.16 -8.90 11.37
C VAL A 216 -9.65 -8.80 9.92
N GLY A 217 -9.43 -7.64 9.30
CA GLY A 217 -9.76 -7.39 7.90
C GLY A 217 -8.64 -7.74 6.91
N ASP A 218 -8.75 -7.21 5.68
CA ASP A 218 -7.73 -7.32 4.64
C ASP A 218 -6.54 -6.38 4.86
N SER A 219 -6.76 -5.24 5.51
CA SER A 219 -5.78 -4.16 5.65
C SER A 219 -4.41 -4.55 6.23
N PRO A 220 -4.28 -5.49 7.20
CA PRO A 220 -2.98 -5.90 7.71
C PRO A 220 -2.40 -7.11 6.95
N ILE A 221 -3.10 -7.65 5.96
CA ILE A 221 -2.70 -8.88 5.26
C ILE A 221 -2.03 -8.51 3.95
N ILE A 222 -0.72 -8.74 3.90
CA ILE A 222 0.10 -8.59 2.70
C ILE A 222 -0.50 -9.42 1.56
N GLY A 223 -0.74 -8.77 0.41
CA GLY A 223 -1.37 -9.40 -0.75
C GLY A 223 -2.90 -9.31 -0.77
N ALA A 224 -3.55 -9.04 0.36
CA ALA A 224 -4.98 -8.74 0.40
C ALA A 224 -5.20 -7.22 0.36
N GLY A 225 -4.99 -6.53 1.49
CA GLY A 225 -5.26 -5.10 1.64
C GLY A 225 -4.25 -4.21 0.92
N MET A 226 -2.98 -4.62 0.84
CA MET A 226 -1.94 -3.92 0.09
C MET A 226 -0.83 -4.88 -0.33
N PHE A 227 -0.27 -4.63 -1.51
CA PHE A 227 0.89 -5.37 -2.01
C PHE A 227 1.78 -4.45 -2.86
N CYS A 228 3.09 -4.59 -2.73
CA CYS A 228 4.09 -3.84 -3.47
C CYS A 228 5.15 -4.79 -4.05
N ASP A 229 5.41 -4.66 -5.35
CA ASP A 229 6.57 -5.25 -6.00
C ASP A 229 7.25 -4.16 -6.84
N ASN A 230 8.51 -3.86 -6.51
CA ASN A 230 9.22 -2.73 -7.10
C ASN A 230 9.63 -2.95 -8.58
N GLU A 231 9.55 -4.17 -9.10
CA GLU A 231 9.77 -4.46 -10.53
C GLU A 231 8.49 -4.27 -11.35
N VAL A 232 7.33 -4.20 -10.70
CA VAL A 232 6.02 -4.22 -11.37
C VAL A 232 5.17 -3.01 -11.02
N GLY A 233 4.80 -2.90 -9.75
CA GLY A 233 3.76 -1.99 -9.28
C GLY A 233 3.28 -2.33 -7.88
N ALA A 234 2.38 -1.51 -7.37
CA ALA A 234 1.73 -1.68 -6.10
C ALA A 234 0.21 -1.52 -6.24
N ALA A 235 -0.52 -2.11 -5.31
CA ALA A 235 -1.97 -2.04 -5.24
C ALA A 235 -2.44 -1.97 -3.78
N ALA A 236 -3.55 -1.27 -3.54
CA ALA A 236 -4.21 -1.22 -2.24
C ALA A 236 -5.72 -1.31 -2.40
N ALA A 237 -6.36 -1.88 -1.39
CA ALA A 237 -7.78 -2.17 -1.33
C ALA A 237 -8.50 -1.35 -0.25
N THR A 238 -9.82 -1.27 -0.37
CA THR A 238 -10.73 -0.77 0.67
C THR A 238 -12.10 -1.42 0.52
N GLY A 239 -12.91 -1.37 1.58
CA GLY A 239 -14.29 -1.86 1.61
C GLY A 239 -14.41 -3.13 2.46
N VAL A 240 -15.23 -4.09 2.01
CA VAL A 240 -15.46 -5.33 2.76
C VAL A 240 -14.25 -6.26 2.66
N GLY A 241 -13.40 -6.21 3.68
CA GLY A 241 -12.15 -6.97 3.74
C GLY A 241 -12.29 -8.47 3.55
N GLU A 242 -13.40 -9.08 4.00
CA GLU A 242 -13.66 -10.51 3.78
C GLU A 242 -13.73 -10.87 2.28
N ALA A 243 -14.25 -9.96 1.45
CA ALA A 243 -14.30 -10.16 0.00
C ALA A 243 -12.91 -10.03 -0.63
N VAL A 244 -12.12 -9.05 -0.18
CA VAL A 244 -10.73 -8.83 -0.62
C VAL A 244 -9.84 -10.03 -0.28
N MET A 245 -9.90 -10.51 0.97
CA MET A 245 -9.12 -11.67 1.44
C MET A 245 -9.45 -12.95 0.70
N LYS A 246 -10.72 -13.18 0.35
CA LYS A 246 -11.15 -14.36 -0.42
C LYS A 246 -10.58 -14.40 -1.84
N THR A 247 -10.02 -13.30 -2.35
CA THR A 247 -9.46 -13.22 -3.70
C THR A 247 -7.99 -12.77 -3.74
N LEU A 248 -7.39 -12.39 -2.61
CA LEU A 248 -6.07 -11.75 -2.52
C LEU A 248 -5.93 -10.62 -3.56
N GLY A 249 -6.85 -9.65 -3.46
CA GLY A 249 -7.08 -8.65 -4.50
C GLY A 249 -5.84 -7.85 -4.89
N SER A 250 -5.10 -7.31 -3.92
CA SER A 250 -3.91 -6.49 -4.22
C SER A 250 -2.78 -7.29 -4.87
N PHE A 251 -2.51 -8.51 -4.38
CA PHE A 251 -1.55 -9.42 -5.02
C PHE A 251 -1.96 -9.74 -6.47
N LEU A 252 -3.24 -10.08 -6.67
CA LEU A 252 -3.76 -10.35 -8.01
C LEU A 252 -3.57 -9.15 -8.96
N ILE A 253 -3.83 -7.93 -8.50
CA ILE A 253 -3.66 -6.72 -9.32
C ILE A 253 -2.21 -6.56 -9.76
N VAL A 254 -1.25 -6.70 -8.83
CA VAL A 254 0.18 -6.63 -9.15
C VAL A 254 0.57 -7.74 -10.12
N GLU A 255 0.10 -8.97 -9.94
CA GLU A 255 0.38 -10.05 -10.88
C GLU A 255 -0.27 -9.83 -12.26
N MET A 256 -1.45 -9.22 -12.34
CA MET A 256 -2.02 -8.83 -13.63
C MET A 256 -1.19 -7.74 -14.31
N MET A 257 -0.63 -6.79 -13.54
CA MET A 257 0.33 -5.82 -14.09
C MET A 257 1.62 -6.51 -14.56
N ARG A 258 2.11 -7.52 -13.84
CA ARG A 258 3.27 -8.34 -14.26
C ARG A 258 3.02 -9.02 -15.61
N LEU A 259 1.79 -9.48 -15.84
CA LEU A 259 1.33 -10.04 -17.11
C LEU A 259 1.02 -8.98 -18.19
N GLY A 260 1.48 -7.73 -18.01
CA GLY A 260 1.40 -6.66 -18.99
C GLY A 260 0.05 -5.93 -19.04
N LYS A 261 -0.82 -6.09 -18.04
CA LYS A 261 -2.04 -5.27 -17.93
C LYS A 261 -1.70 -3.88 -17.40
N SER A 262 -2.44 -2.86 -17.86
CA SER A 262 -2.39 -1.54 -17.22
C SER A 262 -2.94 -1.62 -15.79
N PRO A 263 -2.56 -0.70 -14.89
CA PRO A 263 -3.10 -0.64 -13.53
C PRO A 263 -4.64 -0.63 -13.52
N GLN A 264 -5.25 0.15 -14.41
CA GLN A 264 -6.70 0.22 -14.55
C GLN A 264 -7.31 -1.14 -14.90
N LYS A 265 -6.75 -1.84 -15.91
CA LYS A 265 -7.28 -3.14 -16.32
C LYS A 265 -7.06 -4.22 -15.26
N ALA A 266 -5.96 -4.13 -14.52
CA ALA A 266 -5.69 -5.03 -13.39
C ALA A 266 -6.74 -4.87 -12.28
N CYS A 267 -7.08 -3.63 -11.89
CA CYS A 267 -8.16 -3.36 -10.93
C CYS A 267 -9.52 -3.91 -11.39
N GLU A 268 -9.89 -3.69 -12.67
CA GLU A 268 -11.12 -4.25 -13.26
C GLU A 268 -11.18 -5.78 -13.12
N ILE A 269 -10.10 -6.48 -13.48
CA ILE A 269 -10.03 -7.96 -13.38
C ILE A 269 -10.22 -8.43 -11.94
N ALA A 270 -9.62 -7.75 -10.96
CA ALA A 270 -9.75 -8.11 -9.56
C ALA A 270 -11.18 -7.93 -9.04
N VAL A 271 -11.82 -6.80 -9.36
CA VAL A 271 -13.21 -6.53 -8.99
C VAL A 271 -14.17 -7.52 -9.68
N GLU A 272 -13.99 -7.81 -10.96
CA GLU A 272 -14.78 -8.82 -11.67
C GLU A 272 -14.63 -10.21 -11.03
N ARG A 273 -13.44 -10.57 -10.55
CA ARG A 273 -13.21 -11.83 -9.84
C ARG A 273 -13.99 -11.88 -8.51
N ILE A 274 -14.02 -10.77 -7.77
CA ILE A 274 -14.83 -10.66 -6.55
C ILE A 274 -16.31 -10.83 -6.89
N ALA A 275 -16.82 -10.12 -7.89
CA ALA A 275 -18.23 -10.22 -8.30
C ALA A 275 -18.65 -11.63 -8.73
N LYS A 276 -17.74 -12.38 -9.37
CA LYS A 276 -17.98 -13.80 -9.73
C LYS A 276 -18.00 -14.73 -8.51
N LYS A 277 -17.23 -14.42 -7.46
CA LYS A 277 -17.04 -15.31 -6.30
C LYS A 277 -17.99 -15.00 -5.14
N ILE A 278 -18.37 -13.75 -4.95
CA ILE A 278 -19.15 -13.28 -3.80
C ILE A 278 -20.60 -13.09 -4.22
N LYS A 279 -21.50 -13.95 -3.70
CA LYS A 279 -22.92 -14.00 -4.11
C LYS A 279 -23.64 -12.66 -3.93
N ASN A 280 -23.39 -11.96 -2.82
CA ASN A 280 -24.01 -10.68 -2.47
C ASN A 280 -23.15 -9.47 -2.89
N TYR A 281 -22.32 -9.58 -3.94
CA TYR A 281 -21.42 -8.50 -4.35
C TYR A 281 -22.14 -7.17 -4.64
N LYS A 282 -23.44 -7.21 -4.99
CA LYS A 282 -24.29 -6.03 -5.23
C LYS A 282 -24.64 -5.25 -3.97
N GLU A 283 -24.48 -5.87 -2.80
CA GLU A 283 -24.79 -5.25 -1.51
C GLU A 283 -23.53 -4.68 -0.85
N ILE A 284 -22.34 -5.08 -1.30
CA ILE A 284 -21.06 -4.73 -0.68
C ILE A 284 -20.24 -3.78 -1.55
N GLN A 285 -19.33 -3.04 -0.92
CA GLN A 285 -18.31 -2.26 -1.62
C GLN A 285 -16.94 -2.92 -1.52
N VAL A 286 -16.21 -2.91 -2.62
CA VAL A 286 -14.76 -3.12 -2.67
C VAL A 286 -14.21 -2.18 -3.73
N GLY A 287 -13.20 -1.39 -3.38
CA GLY A 287 -12.46 -0.53 -4.29
C GLY A 287 -10.99 -0.87 -4.27
N PHE A 288 -10.32 -0.73 -5.41
CA PHE A 288 -8.87 -0.84 -5.51
C PHE A 288 -8.27 0.39 -6.19
N ILE A 289 -7.07 0.75 -5.74
CA ILE A 289 -6.15 1.65 -6.44
C ILE A 289 -4.87 0.88 -6.80
N ALA A 290 -4.23 1.25 -7.90
CA ALA A 290 -2.99 0.67 -8.36
C ALA A 290 -2.07 1.72 -8.99
N LEU A 291 -0.76 1.49 -8.88
CA LEU A 291 0.32 2.32 -9.39
C LEU A 291 1.41 1.39 -9.94
N ASN A 292 1.86 1.57 -11.17
CA ASN A 292 2.97 0.76 -11.71
C ASN A 292 4.31 1.51 -11.74
N LYS A 293 5.38 0.80 -12.10
CA LYS A 293 6.75 1.32 -12.20
C LYS A 293 6.91 2.50 -13.17
N LYS A 294 5.97 2.69 -14.09
CA LYS A 294 5.96 3.81 -15.05
C LYS A 294 5.24 5.05 -14.52
N GLY A 295 4.64 5.00 -13.33
CA GLY A 295 3.81 6.09 -12.80
C GLY A 295 2.41 6.16 -13.42
N GLU A 296 1.97 5.09 -14.09
CA GLU A 296 0.57 4.93 -14.53
C GLU A 296 -0.28 4.49 -13.33
N ILE A 297 -1.52 4.95 -13.28
CA ILE A 297 -2.45 4.67 -12.19
C ILE A 297 -3.73 3.99 -12.68
N GLY A 298 -4.45 3.36 -11.76
CA GLY A 298 -5.75 2.75 -12.04
C GLY A 298 -6.59 2.66 -10.78
N ALA A 299 -7.91 2.79 -10.94
CA ALA A 299 -8.86 2.61 -9.85
C ALA A 299 -10.17 2.01 -10.34
N PHE A 300 -10.70 1.02 -9.63
CA PHE A 300 -11.97 0.40 -9.98
C PHE A 300 -12.67 -0.14 -8.73
N ALA A 301 -14.01 -0.09 -8.71
CA ALA A 301 -14.82 -0.53 -7.58
C ALA A 301 -15.99 -1.43 -7.98
N LEU A 302 -16.57 -2.13 -7.01
CA LEU A 302 -17.82 -2.86 -7.20
C LEU A 302 -18.98 -1.89 -7.46
N GLN A 303 -19.20 -0.96 -6.52
CA GLN A 303 -20.31 0.01 -6.54
C GLN A 303 -19.81 1.41 -6.92
N GLU A 304 -20.73 2.25 -7.41
CA GLU A 304 -20.51 3.68 -7.54
C GLU A 304 -20.15 4.34 -6.20
N GLY A 305 -19.46 5.49 -6.26
CA GLY A 305 -19.17 6.32 -5.09
C GLY A 305 -17.75 6.16 -4.53
N PHE A 306 -16.97 5.20 -5.03
CA PHE A 306 -15.55 5.10 -4.66
C PHE A 306 -14.73 6.22 -5.32
N GLU A 307 -14.11 7.03 -4.47
CA GLU A 307 -13.21 8.12 -4.84
C GLU A 307 -11.78 7.82 -4.35
N TYR A 308 -10.79 8.39 -5.02
CA TYR A 308 -9.39 8.30 -4.64
C TYR A 308 -8.68 9.63 -4.87
N ALA A 309 -7.71 9.95 -4.02
CA ALA A 309 -6.90 11.14 -4.14
C ALA A 309 -5.61 10.81 -4.91
N LEU A 310 -5.26 11.67 -5.89
CA LEU A 310 -4.03 11.58 -6.67
C LEU A 310 -3.21 12.85 -6.47
N TYR A 311 -1.97 12.71 -6.00
CA TYR A 311 -0.98 13.79 -5.98
C TYR A 311 0.11 13.50 -7.01
N LYS A 312 0.16 14.33 -8.05
CA LYS A 312 1.15 14.27 -9.13
C LYS A 312 1.37 15.67 -9.72
N ASN A 313 2.59 15.98 -10.15
CA ASN A 313 2.91 17.25 -10.82
C ASN A 313 2.47 18.50 -10.01
N ASN A 314 2.69 18.49 -8.69
CA ASN A 314 2.27 19.56 -7.79
C ASN A 314 0.75 19.84 -7.75
N ARG A 315 -0.08 18.88 -8.16
CA ARG A 315 -1.54 18.94 -8.07
C ARG A 315 -2.05 17.76 -7.27
N ASN A 316 -2.97 18.05 -6.35
CA ASN A 316 -3.64 17.06 -5.52
C ASN A 316 -5.14 17.10 -5.83
N GLU A 317 -5.67 16.04 -6.41
CA GLU A 317 -7.03 16.00 -6.96
C GLU A 317 -7.80 14.80 -6.42
N LEU A 318 -9.08 15.00 -6.12
CA LEU A 318 -10.01 13.91 -5.78
C LEU A 318 -10.69 13.44 -7.05
N LEU A 319 -10.52 12.16 -7.38
CA LEU A 319 -11.00 11.55 -8.62
C LEU A 319 -12.00 10.46 -8.31
N LYS A 320 -13.01 10.32 -9.18
CA LYS A 320 -13.99 9.23 -9.12
C LYS A 320 -13.47 8.02 -9.88
N SER A 321 -13.56 6.85 -9.27
CA SER A 321 -13.26 5.60 -9.95
C SER A 321 -14.38 5.20 -10.91
N LYS A 322 -14.06 4.31 -11.86
CA LYS A 322 -15.09 3.54 -12.57
C LYS A 322 -15.56 2.38 -11.68
N PHE A 323 -16.74 1.84 -11.96
CA PHE A 323 -17.34 0.78 -11.16
C PHE A 323 -18.01 -0.30 -12.01
N LEU A 324 -18.29 -1.46 -11.40
CA LEU A 324 -18.83 -2.63 -12.08
C LEU A 324 -20.37 -2.61 -12.20
N THR A 325 -21.08 -2.36 -11.10
CA THR A 325 -22.54 -2.47 -11.05
C THR A 325 -23.21 -1.28 -11.72
N LYS A 326 -23.91 -1.53 -12.82
CA LYS A 326 -24.85 -0.57 -13.42
C LYS A 326 -26.24 -0.76 -12.83
#